data_AF-A0A109FFE3-F1
#
_entry.id   AF-A0A109FFE3-F1
#
_cell.length_a   1.000
_cell.length_b   1.000
_cell.length_c   1.000
_cell.angle_alpha   90.00
_cell.angle_beta   90.00
_cell.angle_gamma   90.00
#
_symmetry.space_group_name_H-M   'P 1'
#
loop_
_entity.id
_entity.type
_entity.pdbx_description
1 polymer ?
#
loop_
_entity_poly.entity_id
_entity_poly.type
_entity_poly.pdbx_seq_one_letter_code
_entity_poly.pdbx_strand_id
1 'polypeptide(L)'
;RYFKQQLDHLTYNSKPVITSLTLFAHEHAIRMASVVAQCFDEHLRTCPPQYLLPAFYLLDSICKNIGAPYIALFSRFIERAFLSAYHAVDPVTRTKLEELLGTWKTGGTDGGELF
;
A
#
# COMPACT_ATOMS: atom_id res chain seq x y z
N ARG A 1 -0.54 13.34 11.29
CA ARG A 1 -0.40 12.51 12.52
C ARG A 1 -1.39 11.35 12.53
N TYR A 2 -2.69 11.59 12.32
CA TYR A 2 -3.71 10.53 12.27
C TYR A 2 -3.37 9.36 11.34
N PHE A 3 -3.09 9.63 10.06
CA PHE A 3 -2.82 8.56 9.07
C PHE A 3 -1.67 7.64 9.46
N LYS A 4 -0.54 8.20 9.90
CA LYS A 4 0.62 7.44 10.41
C LYS A 4 0.23 6.56 11.60
N GLN A 5 -0.49 7.11 12.58
CA GLN A 5 -0.95 6.33 13.72
C GLN A 5 -1.84 5.16 13.27
N GLN A 6 -2.77 5.38 12.35
CA GLN A 6 -3.62 4.30 11.85
C GLN A 6 -2.83 3.22 11.08
N LEU A 7 -1.80 3.62 10.31
CA LEU A 7 -0.87 2.67 9.70
C LEU A 7 -0.16 1.80 10.75
N ASP A 8 0.29 2.40 11.86
CA ASP A 8 0.95 1.65 12.93
C ASP A 8 0.01 0.63 13.61
N HIS A 9 -1.31 0.85 13.55
CA HIS A 9 -2.31 -0.09 14.06
C HIS A 9 -2.74 -1.15 13.03
N LEU A 10 -2.33 -1.01 11.76
CA LEU A 10 -2.63 -1.99 10.70
C LEU A 10 -1.69 -3.20 10.80
N THR A 11 -1.84 -3.96 11.88
CA THR A 11 -0.96 -5.08 12.24
C THR A 11 -1.39 -6.43 11.66
N TYR A 12 -2.59 -6.49 11.08
CA TYR A 12 -3.15 -7.65 10.39
C TYR A 12 -4.05 -7.19 9.25
N ASN A 13 -4.45 -8.11 8.37
CA ASN A 13 -5.36 -7.81 7.26
C ASN A 13 -6.77 -7.47 7.78
N SER A 14 -6.99 -6.20 8.11
CA SER A 14 -8.24 -5.68 8.65
C SER A 14 -8.99 -4.89 7.58
N LYS A 15 -9.99 -5.53 6.94
CA LYS A 15 -10.83 -4.87 5.93
C LYS A 15 -11.44 -3.55 6.41
N PRO A 16 -12.00 -3.43 7.63
CA PRO A 16 -12.54 -2.15 8.11
C PRO A 16 -11.49 -1.03 8.19
N VAL A 17 -10.28 -1.34 8.67
CA VAL A 17 -9.19 -0.35 8.79
C VAL A 17 -8.69 0.04 7.40
N ILE A 18 -8.52 -0.94 6.50
CA ILE A 18 -8.12 -0.69 5.11
C ILE A 18 -9.14 0.23 4.43
N THR A 19 -10.43 -0.09 4.51
CA THR A 19 -11.49 0.74 3.93
C THR A 19 -11.50 2.15 4.51
N SER A 20 -11.36 2.28 5.84
CA SER A 20 -11.33 3.60 6.50
C SER A 20 -10.13 4.43 6.06
N LEU A 21 -8.94 3.83 5.94
CA LEU A 21 -7.74 4.54 5.50
C LEU A 21 -7.77 4.89 4.02
N THR A 22 -8.35 4.04 3.17
CA THR A 22 -8.61 4.35 1.76
C THR A 22 -9.57 5.54 1.65
N LEU A 23 -10.65 5.57 2.43
CA LEU A 23 -11.58 6.71 2.44
C LEU A 23 -10.89 8.00 2.89
N PHE A 24 -10.09 7.94 3.96
CA PHE A 24 -9.29 9.08 4.41
C PHE A 24 -8.34 9.58 3.31
N ALA A 25 -7.66 8.67 2.61
CA ALA A 25 -6.77 9.02 1.51
C ALA A 25 -7.53 9.68 0.35
N HIS A 26 -8.76 9.24 0.07
CA HIS A 26 -9.63 9.83 -0.94
C HIS A 26 -10.06 11.25 -0.56
N GLU A 27 -10.60 11.43 0.64
CA GLU A 27 -11.09 12.73 1.16
C GLU A 27 -10.00 13.81 1.19
N HIS A 28 -8.74 13.41 1.38
CA HIS A 28 -7.61 14.32 1.49
C HIS A 28 -6.66 14.30 0.28
N ALA A 29 -7.02 13.62 -0.82
CA ALA A 29 -6.14 13.41 -1.97
C ALA A 29 -5.56 14.73 -2.54
N ILE A 30 -6.38 15.79 -2.63
CA ILE A 30 -5.96 17.07 -3.21
C ILE A 30 -4.87 17.77 -2.40
N ARG A 31 -4.92 17.66 -1.06
CA ARG A 31 -4.04 18.45 -0.17
C ARG A 31 -2.95 17.63 0.50
N MET A 32 -3.14 16.33 0.65
CA MET A 32 -2.32 15.50 1.53
C MET A 32 -1.77 14.24 0.86
N ALA A 33 -2.00 14.00 -0.43
CA ALA A 33 -1.55 12.77 -1.08
C ALA A 33 -0.02 12.56 -0.96
N SER A 34 0.78 13.62 -1.09
CA SER A 34 2.23 13.56 -0.88
C SER A 34 2.62 13.15 0.54
N VAL A 35 1.90 13.66 1.54
CA VAL A 35 2.11 13.32 2.96
C VAL A 35 1.70 11.87 3.24
N VAL A 36 0.59 11.42 2.66
CA VAL A 36 0.14 10.02 2.73
C VAL A 36 1.20 9.09 2.13
N ALA A 37 1.74 9.42 0.95
CA ALA A 37 2.79 8.65 0.32
C ALA A 37 4.09 8.61 1.12
N GLN A 38 4.48 9.74 1.74
CA GLN A 38 5.64 9.80 2.62
C GLN A 38 5.45 8.93 3.87
N CYS A 39 4.26 8.96 4.48
CA CYS A 39 3.95 8.11 5.63
C CYS A 39 4.03 6.62 5.26
N PHE A 40 3.58 6.27 4.05
CA PHE A 40 3.67 4.91 3.54
C PHE A 40 5.11 4.44 3.33
N ASP A 41 5.92 5.22 2.61
CA ASP A 41 7.33 4.87 2.39
C ASP A 41 8.11 4.77 3.71
N GLU A 42 7.84 5.65 4.67
CA GLU A 42 8.43 5.54 6.02
C GLU A 42 7.99 4.25 6.70
N HIS A 43 6.69 3.97 6.75
CA HIS A 43 6.15 2.79 7.42
C HIS A 43 6.68 1.49 6.82
N LEU A 44 6.70 1.36 5.49
CA LEU A 44 7.23 0.18 4.79
C LEU A 44 8.73 -0.05 5.03
N ARG A 45 9.49 1.00 5.39
CA ARG A 45 10.92 0.88 5.75
C ARG A 45 11.15 0.48 7.20
N THR A 46 10.23 0.79 8.10
CA THR A 46 10.48 0.69 9.56
C THR A 46 9.59 -0.31 10.29
N CYS A 47 8.47 -0.74 9.72
CA CYS A 47 7.55 -1.64 10.41
C CYS A 47 8.10 -3.08 10.47
N PRO A 48 7.70 -3.87 11.49
CA PRO A 48 7.99 -5.29 11.53
C PRO A 48 7.54 -6.03 10.26
N PRO A 49 8.30 -7.05 9.78
CA PRO A 49 7.98 -7.74 8.52
C PRO A 49 6.56 -8.27 8.42
N GLN A 50 5.97 -8.74 9.52
CA GLN A 50 4.60 -9.25 9.54
C GLN A 50 3.51 -8.20 9.21
N TYR A 51 3.83 -6.90 9.28
CA TYR A 51 2.89 -5.80 8.99
C TYR A 51 3.00 -5.29 7.54
N LEU A 52 4.01 -5.73 6.80
CA LEU A 52 4.23 -5.30 5.41
C LEU A 52 3.07 -5.71 4.50
N LEU A 53 2.61 -6.96 4.60
CA LEU A 53 1.51 -7.44 3.75
C LEU A 53 0.21 -6.66 3.95
N PRO A 54 -0.30 -6.43 5.19
CA PRO A 54 -1.42 -5.52 5.42
C PRO A 54 -1.21 -4.11 4.84
N ALA A 55 -0.01 -3.54 4.97
CA ALA A 55 0.31 -2.23 4.40
C ALA A 55 0.24 -2.24 2.85
N PHE A 56 0.75 -3.29 2.20
CA PHE A 56 0.63 -3.45 0.75
C PHE A 56 -0.82 -3.62 0.28
N TYR A 57 -1.68 -4.28 1.06
CA TYR A 57 -3.12 -4.34 0.75
C TYR A 57 -3.81 -2.99 0.84
N LEU A 58 -3.43 -2.13 1.79
CA LEU A 58 -3.93 -0.76 1.82
C LEU A 58 -3.42 0.05 0.62
N LEU A 59 -2.15 -0.09 0.26
CA LEU A 59 -1.56 0.56 -0.91
C LEU A 59 -2.31 0.15 -2.19
N ASP A 60 -2.55 -1.15 -2.37
CA ASP A 60 -3.35 -1.71 -3.47
C ASP A 60 -4.76 -1.12 -3.51
N SER A 61 -5.44 -1.09 -2.36
CA SER A 61 -6.77 -0.51 -2.24
C SER A 61 -6.79 0.97 -2.64
N ILE A 62 -5.83 1.78 -2.19
CA ILE A 62 -5.71 3.19 -2.56
C ILE A 62 -5.51 3.34 -4.07
N CYS A 63 -4.60 2.56 -4.67
CA CYS A 63 -4.34 2.63 -6.10
C CYS A 63 -5.57 2.24 -6.93
N LYS A 64 -6.23 1.13 -6.61
CA LYS A 64 -7.37 0.63 -7.38
C LYS A 64 -8.63 1.48 -7.22
N ASN A 65 -8.87 2.07 -6.05
CA ASN A 65 -10.11 2.81 -5.80
C ASN A 65 -9.99 4.32 -6.06
N ILE A 66 -8.78 4.88 -5.99
CA ILE A 66 -8.56 6.32 -6.12
C ILE A 66 -7.73 6.65 -7.36
N GLY A 67 -6.69 5.86 -7.64
CA GLY A 67 -5.80 6.08 -8.78
C GLY A 67 -4.89 7.30 -8.59
N ALA A 68 -5.00 8.30 -9.47
CA ALA A 68 -4.19 9.52 -9.38
C ALA A 68 -4.56 10.38 -8.16
N PRO A 69 -3.59 11.02 -7.48
CA PRO A 69 -2.16 11.04 -7.79
C PRO A 69 -1.36 9.91 -7.12
N TYR A 70 -2.02 8.98 -6.43
CA TYR A 70 -1.36 7.96 -5.60
C TYR A 70 -0.54 6.97 -6.41
N ILE A 71 -1.01 6.52 -7.58
CA ILE A 71 -0.23 5.64 -8.48
C ILE A 71 1.14 6.28 -8.74
N ALA A 72 1.17 7.51 -9.25
CA ALA A 72 2.42 8.21 -9.57
C ALA A 72 3.32 8.49 -8.35
N LEU A 73 2.73 8.67 -7.16
CA LEU A 73 3.50 8.86 -5.93
C LEU A 73 4.11 7.55 -5.42
N PHE A 74 3.35 6.46 -5.47
CA PHE A 74 3.79 5.15 -5.00
C PHE A 74 4.76 4.48 -5.97
N SER A 75 4.62 4.68 -7.28
CA SER A 75 5.58 4.20 -8.29
C SER A 75 7.02 4.61 -8.00
N ARG A 76 7.25 5.72 -7.27
CA ARG A 76 8.59 6.21 -6.90
C ARG A 76 9.33 5.31 -5.92
N PHE A 77 8.62 4.44 -5.21
CA PHE A 77 9.23 3.58 -4.18
C PHE A 77 8.73 2.14 -4.19
N ILE A 78 7.68 1.81 -4.97
CA ILE A 78 7.01 0.51 -4.90
C ILE A 78 7.95 -0.66 -5.21
N GLU A 79 8.82 -0.54 -6.22
CA GLU A 79 9.76 -1.60 -6.60
C GLU A 79 10.71 -1.94 -5.45
N ARG A 80 11.41 -0.93 -4.91
CA ARG A 80 12.32 -1.09 -3.77
C ARG A 80 11.57 -1.65 -2.56
N ALA A 81 10.41 -1.09 -2.23
CA ALA A 81 9.65 -1.49 -1.06
C ALA A 81 9.18 -2.95 -1.18
N PHE A 82 8.68 -3.35 -2.36
CA PHE A 82 8.20 -4.70 -2.61
C PHE A 82 9.34 -5.72 -2.55
N LEU A 83 10.49 -5.46 -3.19
CA LEU A 83 11.65 -6.34 -3.12
C LEU A 83 12.17 -6.49 -1.70
N SER A 84 12.27 -5.38 -0.96
CA SER A 84 12.71 -5.40 0.45
C SER A 84 11.76 -6.25 1.30
N ALA A 85 10.44 -6.10 1.10
CA ALA A 85 9.45 -6.89 1.80
C ALA A 85 9.53 -8.38 1.44
N TYR A 86 9.65 -8.70 0.15
CA TYR A 86 9.74 -10.07 -0.35
C TYR A 86 10.88 -10.87 0.30
N HIS A 87 12.02 -10.20 0.55
CA HIS A 87 13.17 -10.79 1.23
C HIS A 87 13.03 -10.85 2.76
N ALA A 88 12.26 -9.94 3.37
CA ALA A 88 12.13 -9.84 4.81
C ALA A 88 11.03 -10.75 5.42
N VAL A 89 10.02 -11.13 4.63
CA VAL A 89 8.87 -11.91 5.12
C VAL A 89 9.07 -13.42 5.01
N ASP A 90 8.26 -14.17 5.76
CA ASP A 90 8.22 -15.64 5.71
C ASP A 90 7.64 -16.17 4.38
N PRO A 91 7.84 -17.45 4.05
CA PRO A 91 7.39 -18.03 2.78
C PRO A 91 5.87 -17.93 2.54
N VAL A 92 5.04 -18.04 3.58
CA VAL A 92 3.57 -17.97 3.43
C VAL A 92 3.16 -16.54 3.06
N THR A 93 3.76 -15.55 3.69
CA THR A 93 3.53 -14.14 3.36
C THR A 93 4.08 -13.80 1.98
N ARG A 94 5.21 -14.40 1.57
CA ARG A 94 5.80 -14.22 0.25
C ARG A 94 4.87 -14.64 -0.88
N THR A 95 4.22 -15.80 -0.78
CA THR A 95 3.23 -16.25 -1.77
C THR A 95 2.08 -15.24 -1.92
N LYS A 96 1.61 -14.65 -0.82
CA LYS A 96 0.56 -13.62 -0.87
C LYS A 96 1.04 -12.31 -1.52
N LEU A 97 2.30 -11.95 -1.35
CA LEU A 97 2.90 -10.83 -2.07
C LEU A 97 2.97 -11.13 -3.58
N GLU A 98 3.32 -12.35 -3.98
CA GLU A 98 3.33 -12.77 -5.39
C GLU A 98 1.94 -12.72 -6.01
N GLU A 99 0.93 -13.21 -5.29
CA GLU A 99 -0.48 -13.08 -5.69
C GLU A 99 -0.87 -11.62 -5.88
N LEU A 100 -0.52 -10.75 -4.92
CA LEU A 100 -0.78 -9.31 -5.00
C LEU A 100 -0.12 -8.67 -6.22
N LEU A 101 1.16 -8.97 -6.46
CA LEU A 101 1.90 -8.48 -7.64
C LEU A 101 1.25 -8.96 -8.94
N GLY A 102 0.74 -10.19 -8.96
CA GLY A 102 -0.07 -10.70 -10.06
C GLY A 102 -1.29 -9.83 -10.35
N THR A 103 -1.97 -9.32 -9.31
CA THR A 103 -3.12 -8.42 -9.49
C THR A 103 -2.76 -7.05 -10.05
N TRP A 104 -1.50 -6.61 -9.94
CA TRP A 104 -1.05 -5.33 -10.49
C TRP A 104 -0.82 -5.41 -12.00
N LYS A 105 -0.53 -6.59 -12.55
CA LYS A 105 -0.33 -6.76 -14.00
C LYS A 105 -1.59 -6.52 -14.84
N THR A 106 -2.76 -6.62 -14.23
CA THR A 106 -4.07 -6.43 -14.90
C THR A 106 -4.99 -5.51 -14.10
N GLY A 107 -4.41 -4.71 -13.18
CA GLY A 107 -5.15 -3.96 -12.16
C GLY A 107 -5.45 -2.51 -12.52
N GLY A 108 -4.97 -2.02 -13.66
CA GLY A 108 -5.23 -0.67 -14.15
C GLY A 108 -6.69 -0.48 -14.58
N THR A 109 -7.16 0.78 -14.60
CA THR A 109 -8.56 1.13 -14.95
C THR A 109 -8.99 0.66 -16.33
N ASP A 110 -8.04 0.47 -17.24
CA ASP A 110 -8.27 0.02 -18.63
C ASP A 110 -7.94 -1.47 -18.83
N GLY A 111 -7.77 -2.24 -17.74
CA GLY A 111 -7.30 -3.62 -17.78
C GLY A 111 -5.79 -3.79 -18.01
N GLY A 112 -5.05 -2.67 -18.04
CA GLY A 112 -3.58 -2.63 -18.12
C GLY A 112 -2.89 -2.80 -16.77
N GLU A 113 -1.59 -2.54 -16.74
CA GLU A 113 -0.78 -2.63 -15.51
C GLU A 113 -1.09 -1.44 -14.57
N LEU A 114 -1.13 -1.71 -13.26
CA LEU A 114 -1.34 -0.72 -12.21
C LEU A 114 -0.06 0.08 -11.90
N PHE A 115 1.10 -0.55 -12.09
CA PHE A 115 2.44 0.00 -11.88
C PHE A 115 3.35 -0.35 -13.04
#